data_AF-A0A5N5TPU5-F1
#
_entry.id   AF-A0A5N5TPU5-F1
#
_cell.length_a   1.000
_cell.length_b   1.000
_cell.length_c   1.000
_cell.angle_alpha   90.00
_cell.angle_beta   90.00
_cell.angle_gamma   90.00
#
_symmetry.space_group_name_H-M   'P 1'
#
loop_
_entity.id
_entity.type
_entity.pdbx_description
1 polymer ?
#
loop_
_entity_poly.entity_id
_entity_poly.type
_entity_poly.pdbx_seq_one_letter_code
_entity_poly.pdbx_strand_id
1 'polypeptide(L)' 'MSSEGSIVSAKETFQIIREISKILNTGLDETSLAICVRLCENNVNPEALAKIVTELKRVKREELSSNSRSDM' A
#
# COMPACT_ATOMS: atom_id res chain seq x y z
N MET A 1 -3.19 31.36 11.39
CA MET A 1 -2.29 30.78 10.35
C MET A 1 -1.40 29.69 10.95
N SER A 2 -2.00 28.67 11.60
CA SER A 2 -1.24 27.61 12.28
C SER A 2 -1.54 26.20 11.74
N SER A 3 -2.30 26.11 10.64
CA SER A 3 -2.80 24.84 10.10
C SER A 3 -2.27 24.48 8.72
N GLU A 4 -1.70 25.44 7.97
CA GLU A 4 -1.15 25.19 6.62
C GLU A 4 0.20 24.45 6.64
N GLY A 5 1.04 24.68 7.66
CA GLY A 5 2.36 24.03 7.76
C GLY A 5 2.29 22.51 7.93
N SER A 6 1.29 22.00 8.67
CA SER A 6 1.17 20.57 8.98
C SER A 6 0.70 19.72 7.79
N ILE A 7 -0.11 20.29 6.90
CA ILE A 7 -0.61 19.60 5.70
C ILE A 7 0.51 19.44 4.67
N VAL A 8 1.35 20.48 4.52
CA VAL A 8 2.53 20.45 3.65
C VAL A 8 3.50 19.37 4.13
N SER A 9 3.79 19.32 5.44
CA SER A 9 4.69 18.31 6.00
C SER A 9 4.16 16.87 5.85
N ALA A 10 2.84 16.66 5.97
CA ALA A 10 2.24 15.34 5.79
C ALA A 10 2.36 14.85 4.33
N LYS A 11 2.14 15.76 3.37
CA LYS A 11 2.27 15.45 1.94
C LYS A 11 3.72 15.14 1.55
N GLU A 12 4.68 15.91 2.04
CA GLU A 12 6.11 15.65 1.82
C GLU A 12 6.54 14.32 2.43
N THR A 13 6.11 14.04 3.67
CA THR A 13 6.38 12.76 4.34
C THR A 13 5.84 11.59 3.53
N PHE A 14 4.61 11.69 3.03
CA PHE A 14 4.01 10.67 2.19
C PHE A 14 4.76 10.46 0.87
N GLN A 15 5.27 11.54 0.25
CA GLN A 15 6.10 11.44 -0.95
C GLN A 15 7.41 10.68 -0.69
N ILE A 16 8.06 10.93 0.45
CA ILE A 16 9.27 10.19 0.84
C ILE A 16 8.94 8.70 1.03
N ILE A 17 7.85 8.38 1.73
CA ILE A 17 7.42 6.98 1.95
C ILE A 17 7.13 6.29 0.61
N ARG A 18 6.53 7.00 -0.36
CA ARG A 18 6.27 6.50 -1.70
C ARG A 18 7.55 6.20 -2.47
N GLU A 19 8.56 7.06 -2.39
CA GLU A 19 9.86 6.80 -3.01
C GLU A 19 10.57 5.60 -2.39
N ILE A 20 10.54 5.46 -1.05
CA ILE A 20 11.06 4.27 -0.36
C ILE A 20 10.33 3.01 -0.86
N SER A 21 9.00 3.06 -0.96
CA SER A 21 8.17 1.95 -1.45
C SER A 21 8.54 1.52 -2.88
N LYS A 22 8.89 2.48 -3.75
CA LYS A 22 9.36 2.18 -5.11
C LYS A 22 10.75 1.55 -5.11
N ILE A 23 11.68 2.06 -4.31
CA ILE A 23 13.03 1.52 -4.18
C ILE A 23 12.99 0.06 -3.71
N LEU A 24 12.13 -0.24 -2.74
CA LEU A 24 11.92 -1.60 -2.23
C LEU A 24 11.02 -2.47 -3.12
N ASN A 25 10.53 -1.91 -4.22
CA ASN A 25 9.68 -2.59 -5.20
C ASN A 25 8.49 -3.35 -4.57
N THR A 26 7.82 -2.74 -3.60
CA THR A 26 6.69 -3.36 -2.88
C THR A 26 5.47 -3.62 -3.78
N GLY A 27 5.46 -3.00 -4.97
CA GLY A 27 4.36 -3.05 -5.92
C GLY A 27 3.05 -2.49 -5.36
N LEU A 28 3.12 -1.57 -4.39
CA LEU A 28 1.95 -0.83 -3.90
C LEU A 28 1.72 0.41 -4.75
N ASP A 29 0.48 0.58 -5.21
CA ASP A 29 0.04 1.84 -5.78
C ASP A 29 -0.15 2.90 -4.70
N GLU A 30 -0.27 4.16 -5.13
CA GLU A 30 -0.37 5.32 -4.25
C GLU A 30 -1.58 5.25 -3.29
N THR A 31 -2.70 4.71 -3.76
CA THR A 31 -3.91 4.58 -2.95
C THR A 31 -3.73 3.51 -1.89
N SER A 32 -3.22 2.33 -2.28
CA SER A 32 -2.93 1.25 -1.34
C SER A 32 -1.91 1.66 -0.28
N LEU A 33 -0.87 2.40 -0.67
CA LEU A 33 0.13 2.90 0.28
C LEU A 33 -0.47 3.88 1.28
N ALA A 34 -1.33 4.81 0.83
CA ALA A 34 -2.03 5.75 1.71
C ALA A 34 -2.94 5.03 2.72
N ILE A 35 -3.62 3.97 2.29
CA ILE A 35 -4.42 3.12 3.18
C ILE A 35 -3.54 2.46 4.23
N CYS A 36 -2.39 1.88 3.83
CA CYS A 36 -1.47 1.26 4.76
C CYS A 36 -0.94 2.24 5.81
N VAL A 37 -0.59 3.48 5.41
CA VAL A 37 -0.15 4.53 6.34
C VAL A 37 -1.24 4.83 7.36
N ARG A 38 -2.49 5.04 6.91
CA ARG A 38 -3.63 5.29 7.80
C ARG A 38 -3.89 4.14 8.76
N LEU A 39 -3.76 2.89 8.30
CA LEU A 39 -3.91 1.72 9.17
C LEU A 39 -2.83 1.67 10.24
N CYS A 40 -1.56 1.93 9.87
CA CYS A 40 -0.46 2.03 10.82
C CYS A 40 -0.68 3.16 11.83
N GLU A 41 -1.19 4.32 11.42
CA GLU A 41 -1.58 5.43 12.32
C GLU A 41 -2.69 5.03 13.30
N ASN A 42 -3.54 4.06 12.93
CA ASN A 42 -4.58 3.50 13.78
C ASN A 42 -4.07 2.33 14.67
N ASN A 43 -2.76 2.22 14.91
CA ASN A 43 -2.12 1.18 15.72
C ASN A 43 -2.27 -0.25 15.17
N VAL A 44 -2.53 -0.41 13.87
CA VAL A 44 -2.50 -1.73 13.24
C VAL A 44 -1.05 -2.21 13.16
N ASN A 45 -0.82 -3.48 13.49
CA ASN A 45 0.50 -4.11 13.38
C ASN A 45 0.97 -4.13 11.90
N PRO A 46 2.09 -3.46 11.56
CA PRO A 46 2.60 -3.41 10.19
C PRO A 46 2.96 -4.78 9.62
N GLU A 47 3.44 -5.70 10.45
CA GLU A 47 3.83 -7.05 10.01
C GLU A 47 2.59 -7.88 9.63
N ALA A 48 1.52 -7.79 10.42
CA ALA A 48 0.26 -8.46 10.12
C ALA A 48 -0.37 -7.86 8.85
N LEU A 49 -0.33 -6.54 8.71
CA LEU A 49 -0.81 -5.83 7.51
C LEU A 49 -0.05 -6.27 6.26
N ALA A 50 1.28 -6.38 6.33
CA ALA A 50 2.10 -6.84 5.21
C ALA A 50 1.74 -8.27 4.77
N LYS A 51 1.47 -9.17 5.72
CA LYS A 51 1.01 -10.55 5.42
C LYS A 51 -0.32 -10.54 4.67
N ILE A 52 -1.30 -9.77 5.16
CA ILE A 52 -2.62 -9.64 4.52
C ILE A 52 -2.50 -9.09 3.10
N VAL A 53 -1.76 -8.00 2.91
CA VAL A 53 -1.59 -7.37 1.60
C VAL A 53 -0.89 -8.30 0.60
N THR A 54 0.12 -9.04 1.06
CA THR A 54 0.82 -10.02 0.22
C THR A 54 -0.11 -11.16 -0.20
N GLU A 55 -0.93 -11.64 0.73
CA GLU A 55 -1.86 -12.73 0.47
C GLU A 55 -3.00 -12.32 -0.48
N LEU A 56 -3.57 -11.13 -0.29
CA LEU A 56 -4.57 -10.59 -1.22
C LEU A 56 -4.01 -10.44 -2.64
N LYS A 57 -2.76 -10.00 -2.79
CA LYS A 57 -2.08 -9.93 -4.10
C LYS A 57 -1.87 -11.32 -4.69
N ARG A 58 -1.55 -12.33 -3.86
CA ARG A 58 -1.37 -13.73 -4.29
C ARG A 58 -2.68 -14.29 -4.85
N VAL A 59 -3.77 -14.22 -4.08
CA VAL A 59 -5.09 -14.72 -4.48
C VAL A 59 -5.55 -14.08 -5.79
N LYS A 60 -5.42 -12.75 -5.92
CA LYS A 60 -5.76 -12.05 -7.16
C LYS A 60 -4.97 -12.54 -8.38
N ARG A 61 -3.68 -12.83 -8.22
CA ARG A 61 -2.87 -13.38 -9.32
C ARG A 61 -3.29 -14.81 -9.68
N GLU A 62 -3.67 -15.60 -8.70
CA GLU A 62 -4.12 -16.98 -8.92
C GLU A 62 -5.46 -17.04 -9.62
N GLU A 63 -6.44 -16.22 -9.22
CA GLU A 63 -7.73 -16.08 -9.91
C GLU A 63 -7.56 -15.73 -11.40
N LEU A 64 -6.70 -14.75 -11.70
CA LEU A 64 -6.38 -14.38 -13.08
C LEU A 64 -5.77 -15.54 -13.88
N SER A 65 -4.98 -16.42 -13.23
CA SER A 65 -4.40 -17.60 -13.87
C SER A 65 -5.39 -18.75 -14.08
N SER A 66 -6.43 -18.82 -13.24
CA SER A 66 -7.47 -19.84 -13.31
C SER A 66 -8.52 -19.51 -14.36
N ASN A 67 -8.88 -18.23 -14.52
CA ASN A 67 -9.82 -17.77 -15.55
C ASN A 67 -9.30 -17.99 -16.97
N SER A 68 -7.97 -17.93 -17.19
CA SER A 68 -7.38 -18.21 -18.51
C SER A 68 -7.38 -19.69 -18.89
N ARG A 69 -7.67 -20.61 -17.96
CA ARG A 69 -7.76 -22.06 -18.22
C ARG A 69 -9.16 -22.53 -18.61
N SER A 70 -10.19 -21.71 -18.40
CA SER A 70 -11.57 -22.04 -18.77
C SER A 70 -11.95 -21.69 -20.21
N ASP A 71 -11.09 -20.96 -20.94
CA ASP A 71 -11.30 -20.55 -22.33
C ASP A 71 -10.56 -21.45 -23.37
N MET A 72 -9.97 -22.57 -22.94
CA MET A 72 -9.45 -23.66 -23.79
C MET A 72 -10.24 -24.95 -23.57
#